data_AF-A0A522ARL8-F1
#
_entry.id   AF-A0A522ARL8-F1
#
_cell.length_a   1.000
_cell.length_b   1.000
_cell.length_c   1.000
_cell.angle_alpha   90.00
_cell.angle_beta   90.00
_cell.angle_gamma   90.00
#
_symmetry.space_group_name_H-M   'P 1'
#
loop_
_entity.id
_entity.type
_entity.pdbx_description
1 polymer ?
#
loop_
_entity_poly.entity_id
_entity_poly.type
_entity_poly.pdbx_seq_one_letter_code
_entity_poly.pdbx_strand_id
1 'polypeptide(L)'
;MRRPFLFAFTGIAFFVFWALAHPSFEMTASMTEWPQVLWFSATLLSLAVALPVFGRMMGSRWAVRLASIAGAGIGLSSIANIFEDGFGIDAFFFAFILGNLILEVSLLVLTIVIARTFRDRHKALALIPAGTIAGIVLFVAAGGPVMLATWLGAAAAAVLMSGRTPIPATPATR
;
A
#
# COMPACT_ATOMS: atom_id res chain seq x y z
N MET A 1 -12.04 -14.32 -7.32
CA MET A 1 -12.89 -13.15 -7.02
C MET A 1 -12.47 -12.33 -5.79
N ARG A 2 -11.90 -12.91 -4.71
CA ARG A 2 -11.60 -12.13 -3.48
C ARG A 2 -10.45 -11.10 -3.61
N ARG A 3 -9.40 -11.38 -4.41
CA ARG A 3 -8.23 -10.48 -4.54
C ARG A 3 -8.54 -9.17 -5.30
N PRO A 4 -9.20 -9.19 -6.48
CA PRO A 4 -9.55 -7.96 -7.18
C PRO A 4 -10.41 -7.02 -6.33
N PHE A 5 -11.38 -7.57 -5.59
CA PHE A 5 -12.24 -6.80 -4.71
C PHE A 5 -11.44 -6.09 -3.62
N LEU A 6 -10.52 -6.80 -2.94
CA LEU A 6 -9.65 -6.19 -1.93
C LEU A 6 -8.85 -5.02 -2.50
N PHE A 7 -8.24 -5.20 -3.67
CA PHE A 7 -7.45 -4.14 -4.29
C PHE A 7 -8.30 -2.94 -4.67
N ALA A 8 -9.45 -3.15 -5.31
CA ALA A 8 -10.37 -2.06 -5.63
C ALA A 8 -10.85 -1.33 -4.37
N PHE A 9 -11.22 -2.08 -3.33
CA PHE A 9 -11.62 -1.52 -2.04
C PHE A 9 -10.52 -0.66 -1.42
N THR A 10 -9.27 -1.14 -1.39
CA THR A 10 -8.14 -0.35 -0.87
C THR A 10 -8.00 0.97 -1.62
N GLY A 11 -7.99 0.96 -2.96
CA GLY A 11 -7.89 2.19 -3.76
C GLY A 11 -9.06 3.16 -3.52
N ILE A 12 -10.28 2.65 -3.49
CA ILE A 12 -11.50 3.44 -3.24
C ILE A 12 -11.47 4.03 -1.82
N ALA A 13 -11.11 3.23 -0.81
CA ALA A 13 -11.10 3.68 0.58
C ALA A 13 -10.12 4.86 0.79
N PHE A 14 -8.91 4.77 0.22
CA PHE A 14 -7.94 5.88 0.25
C PHE A 14 -8.47 7.12 -0.47
N PHE A 15 -9.08 6.95 -1.64
CA PHE A 15 -9.63 8.08 -2.39
C PHE A 15 -10.79 8.77 -1.69
N VAL A 16 -11.74 7.99 -1.16
CA VAL A 16 -12.91 8.54 -0.46
C VAL A 16 -12.46 9.25 0.81
N PHE A 17 -11.53 8.67 1.58
CA PHE A 17 -10.94 9.36 2.73
C PHE A 17 -10.29 10.68 2.28
N TRP A 18 -9.39 10.64 1.29
CA TRP A 18 -8.68 11.83 0.82
C TRP A 18 -9.64 12.94 0.33
N ALA A 19 -10.68 12.57 -0.41
CA ALA A 19 -11.63 13.51 -1.00
C ALA A 19 -12.55 14.18 0.04
N LEU A 20 -12.81 13.51 1.17
CA LEU A 20 -13.76 13.99 2.18
C LEU A 20 -13.08 14.54 3.43
N ALA A 21 -11.94 13.99 3.82
CA ALA A 21 -11.20 14.40 5.00
C ALA A 21 -10.26 15.60 4.75
N HIS A 22 -9.97 15.92 3.47
CA HIS A 22 -9.06 17.01 3.08
C HIS A 22 -7.75 17.00 3.89
N PRO A 23 -6.96 15.92 3.79
CA PRO A 23 -5.80 15.73 4.65
C PRO A 23 -4.82 16.90 4.55
N SER A 24 -4.32 17.36 5.69
CA SER A 24 -3.31 18.40 5.82
C SER A 24 -2.18 17.92 6.72
N PHE A 25 -1.06 18.65 6.76
CA PHE A 25 0.04 18.37 7.68
C PHE A 25 -0.14 19.07 9.04
N GLU A 26 -1.26 19.76 9.27
CA GLU A 26 -1.53 20.43 10.54
C GLU A 26 -1.96 19.41 11.60
N MET A 27 -1.41 19.51 12.81
CA MET A 27 -1.72 18.62 13.92
C MET A 27 -3.20 18.75 14.32
N THR A 28 -3.87 17.62 14.42
CA THR A 28 -5.21 17.47 14.98
C THR A 28 -5.19 17.79 16.47
N ALA A 29 -5.77 18.93 16.87
CA ALA A 29 -5.70 19.44 18.24
C ALA A 29 -6.85 18.99 19.15
N SER A 30 -7.80 18.17 18.67
CA SER A 30 -9.08 17.95 19.35
C SER A 30 -9.67 16.55 19.26
N MET A 31 -10.39 16.12 20.31
CA MET A 31 -11.07 14.80 20.34
C MET A 31 -12.19 14.64 19.29
N THR A 32 -12.61 15.71 18.61
CA THR A 32 -13.59 15.65 17.50
C THR A 32 -13.03 14.98 16.24
N GLU A 33 -11.72 14.73 16.17
CA GLU A 33 -11.04 14.17 15.00
C GLU A 33 -10.92 12.63 15.04
N TRP A 34 -11.35 11.99 16.12
CA TRP A 34 -11.33 10.52 16.28
C TRP A 34 -11.91 9.73 15.10
N PRO A 35 -13.07 10.11 14.51
CA PRO A 35 -13.57 9.43 13.33
C PRO A 35 -12.61 9.50 12.13
N GLN A 36 -11.89 10.62 11.96
CA GLN A 36 -10.92 10.78 10.89
C GLN A 36 -9.66 9.95 11.17
N VAL A 37 -9.16 9.93 12.40
CA VAL A 37 -8.04 9.09 12.85
C VAL A 37 -8.33 7.62 12.57
N LEU A 38 -9.49 7.12 13.04
CA LEU A 38 -9.89 5.73 12.84
C LEU A 38 -10.09 5.40 11.36
N TRP A 39 -10.66 6.32 10.58
CA TRP A 39 -10.84 6.12 9.15
C TRP A 39 -9.47 6.05 8.45
N PHE A 40 -8.58 7.00 8.70
CA PHE A 40 -7.24 6.97 8.11
C PHE A 40 -6.49 5.69 8.48
N SER A 41 -6.47 5.31 9.76
CA SER A 41 -5.92 4.03 10.21
C SER A 41 -6.57 2.83 9.50
N ALA A 42 -7.88 2.81 9.30
CA ALA A 42 -8.56 1.75 8.56
C ALA A 42 -8.10 1.67 7.09
N THR A 43 -7.85 2.82 6.44
CA THR A 43 -7.26 2.83 5.09
C THR A 43 -5.85 2.23 5.09
N LEU A 44 -4.98 2.63 6.02
CA LEU A 44 -3.62 2.09 6.17
C LEU A 44 -3.64 0.58 6.45
N LEU A 45 -4.54 0.11 7.31
CA LEU A 45 -4.73 -1.30 7.59
C LEU A 45 -5.20 -2.08 6.36
N SER A 46 -6.10 -1.50 5.55
CA SER A 46 -6.52 -2.13 4.28
C SER A 46 -5.33 -2.33 3.34
N LEU A 47 -4.40 -1.38 3.29
CA LEU A 47 -3.16 -1.46 2.52
C LEU A 47 -2.19 -2.50 3.10
N ALA A 48 -2.09 -2.58 4.43
CA ALA A 48 -1.32 -3.58 5.15
C ALA A 48 -1.71 -5.01 4.76
N VAL A 49 -3.01 -5.24 4.50
CA VAL A 49 -3.54 -6.53 4.05
C VAL A 49 -3.37 -6.72 2.53
N ALA A 50 -3.61 -5.67 1.75
CA ALA A 50 -3.53 -5.72 0.29
C ALA A 50 -2.11 -6.03 -0.22
N LEU A 51 -1.07 -5.47 0.41
CA LEU A 51 0.32 -5.65 -0.01
C LEU A 51 0.78 -7.13 0.02
N PRO A 52 0.67 -7.90 1.12
CA PRO A 52 0.98 -9.33 1.11
C PRO A 52 0.17 -10.13 0.08
N VAL A 53 -1.10 -9.77 -0.16
CA VAL A 53 -1.94 -10.41 -1.17
C VAL A 53 -1.40 -10.14 -2.58
N PHE A 54 -0.96 -8.92 -2.85
CA PHE A 54 -0.28 -8.54 -4.10
C PHE A 54 1.04 -9.30 -4.26
N GLY A 55 1.89 -9.35 -3.24
CA GLY A 55 3.14 -10.13 -3.28
C GLY A 55 2.91 -11.60 -3.62
N ARG A 56 1.87 -12.23 -3.03
CA ARG A 56 1.47 -13.61 -3.36
C ARG A 56 0.96 -13.76 -4.79
N MET A 57 0.30 -12.74 -5.35
CA MET A 57 -0.13 -12.74 -6.75
C MET A 57 1.05 -12.78 -7.73
N MET A 58 2.19 -12.17 -7.37
CA MET A 58 3.39 -12.17 -8.20
C MET A 58 4.10 -13.53 -8.28
N GLY A 59 3.85 -14.46 -7.34
CA GLY A 59 4.41 -15.81 -7.35
C GLY A 59 5.91 -15.92 -7.01
N SER A 60 6.60 -14.81 -6.76
CA SER A 60 8.01 -14.77 -6.35
C SER A 60 8.17 -14.73 -4.83
N ARG A 61 9.08 -15.56 -4.28
CA ARG A 61 9.40 -15.56 -2.83
C ARG A 61 9.86 -14.19 -2.33
N TRP A 62 10.67 -13.49 -3.14
CA TRP A 62 11.13 -12.15 -2.81
C TRP A 62 9.99 -11.13 -2.85
N ALA A 63 9.10 -11.22 -3.83
CA ALA A 63 7.95 -10.33 -3.91
C ALA A 63 7.00 -10.51 -2.71
N VAL A 64 6.74 -11.76 -2.31
CA VAL A 64 5.97 -12.07 -1.10
C VAL A 64 6.63 -11.49 0.14
N ARG A 65 7.93 -11.73 0.33
CA ARG A 65 8.66 -11.26 1.52
C ARG A 65 8.63 -9.74 1.63
N LEU A 66 9.01 -9.04 0.56
CA LEU A 66 9.07 -7.57 0.56
C LEU A 66 7.69 -6.95 0.74
N ALA A 67 6.65 -7.50 0.08
CA ALA A 67 5.29 -6.99 0.25
C ALA A 67 4.73 -7.26 1.66
N SER A 68 5.13 -8.35 2.31
CA SER A 68 4.79 -8.61 3.71
C SER A 68 5.51 -7.66 4.67
N ILE A 69 6.79 -7.36 4.43
CA ILE A 69 7.53 -6.36 5.24
C ILE A 69 6.89 -4.98 5.07
N ALA A 70 6.57 -4.59 3.83
CA ALA A 70 5.85 -3.36 3.52
C ALA A 70 4.49 -3.31 4.25
N GLY A 71 3.73 -4.42 4.22
CA GLY A 71 2.46 -4.56 4.94
C GLY A 71 2.62 -4.41 6.46
N ALA A 72 3.68 -4.98 7.04
CA ALA A 72 3.98 -4.82 8.46
C ALA A 72 4.34 -3.37 8.81
N GLY A 73 5.14 -2.70 7.97
CA GLY A 73 5.51 -1.30 8.14
C GLY A 73 4.28 -0.38 8.17
N ILE A 74 3.39 -0.49 7.18
CA ILE A 74 2.18 0.34 7.15
C ILE A 74 1.14 -0.07 8.20
N GLY A 75 1.13 -1.34 8.63
CA GLY A 75 0.36 -1.79 9.79
C GLY A 75 0.84 -1.15 11.09
N LEU A 76 2.16 -0.98 11.26
CA LEU A 76 2.73 -0.24 12.39
C LEU A 76 2.28 1.22 12.35
N SER A 77 2.38 1.90 11.19
CA SER A 77 1.89 3.27 11.03
C SER A 77 0.39 3.38 11.32
N SER A 78 -0.42 2.41 10.89
CA SER A 78 -1.85 2.37 11.20
C SER A 78 -2.15 2.37 12.70
N ILE A 79 -1.38 1.61 13.48
CA ILE A 79 -1.55 1.52 14.93
C ILE A 79 -1.00 2.78 15.59
N ALA A 80 0.20 3.21 15.18
CA ALA A 80 0.85 4.39 15.72
C ALA A 80 -0.02 5.65 15.56
N ASN A 81 -0.68 5.81 14.42
CA ASN A 81 -1.63 6.89 14.14
C ASN A 81 -2.77 6.97 15.17
N ILE A 82 -3.25 5.83 15.66
CA ILE A 82 -4.31 5.81 16.70
C ILE A 82 -3.76 6.34 18.02
N PHE A 83 -2.53 5.98 18.37
CA PHE A 83 -1.90 6.39 19.63
C PHE A 83 -1.40 7.83 19.63
N GLU A 84 -0.83 8.29 18.51
CA GLU A 84 -0.44 9.68 18.35
C GLU A 84 -1.67 10.57 18.23
N ASP A 85 -2.39 10.52 17.12
CA ASP A 85 -3.45 11.49 16.82
C ASP A 85 -4.73 11.24 17.62
N GLY A 86 -5.00 9.98 18.01
CA GLY A 86 -6.19 9.64 18.79
C GLY A 86 -6.01 9.91 20.30
N PHE A 87 -4.89 9.47 20.86
CA PHE A 87 -4.63 9.56 22.31
C PHE A 87 -3.67 10.70 22.71
N GLY A 88 -3.08 11.42 21.75
CA GLY A 88 -2.15 12.52 22.01
C GLY A 88 -0.80 12.07 22.56
N ILE A 89 -0.34 10.85 22.21
CA ILE A 89 0.92 10.30 22.70
C ILE A 89 2.01 10.50 21.65
N ASP A 90 2.66 11.67 21.67
CA ASP A 90 3.65 12.13 20.68
C ASP A 90 4.79 11.12 20.41
N ALA A 91 5.14 10.27 21.38
CA ALA A 91 6.17 9.25 21.19
C ALA A 91 5.84 8.26 20.05
N PHE A 92 4.55 8.06 19.74
CA PHE A 92 4.13 7.19 18.65
C PHE A 92 4.35 7.79 17.26
N PHE A 93 4.59 9.10 17.15
CA PHE A 93 5.02 9.73 15.89
C PHE A 93 6.29 9.07 15.33
N PHE A 94 7.25 8.73 16.20
CA PHE A 94 8.46 8.00 15.78
C PHE A 94 8.16 6.60 15.25
N ALA A 95 7.19 5.91 15.84
CA ALA A 95 6.73 4.61 15.35
C ALA A 95 6.01 4.74 14.01
N PHE A 96 5.25 5.80 13.82
CA PHE A 96 4.59 6.13 12.55
C PHE A 96 5.63 6.38 11.43
N ILE A 97 6.64 7.22 11.70
CA ILE A 97 7.76 7.48 10.77
C ILE A 97 8.49 6.18 10.44
N LEU A 98 8.84 5.39 11.45
CA LEU A 98 9.56 4.13 11.25
C LEU A 98 8.75 3.16 10.39
N GLY A 99 7.44 3.05 10.62
CA GLY A 99 6.53 2.24 9.80
C GLY A 99 6.50 2.68 8.34
N ASN A 100 6.43 3.98 8.09
CA ASN A 100 6.47 4.55 6.73
C ASN A 100 7.83 4.33 6.06
N LEU A 101 8.94 4.47 6.78
CA LEU A 101 10.27 4.19 6.23
C LEU A 101 10.40 2.71 5.82
N ILE A 102 9.93 1.79 6.66
CA ILE A 102 9.91 0.35 6.36
C ILE A 102 9.05 0.08 5.12
N LEU A 103 7.87 0.70 5.03
CA LEU A 103 6.99 0.63 3.87
C LEU A 103 7.72 1.08 2.60
N GLU A 104 8.21 2.31 2.57
CA GLU A 104 8.79 2.94 1.38
C GLU A 104 10.02 2.19 0.87
N VAL A 105 10.96 1.86 1.76
CA VAL A 105 12.16 1.09 1.38
C VAL A 105 11.78 -0.27 0.82
N SER A 106 10.83 -0.96 1.46
CA SER A 106 10.38 -2.28 0.99
C SER A 106 9.67 -2.20 -0.36
N LEU A 107 8.84 -1.17 -0.57
CA LEU A 107 8.17 -0.93 -1.85
C LEU A 107 9.15 -0.53 -2.95
N LEU A 108 10.19 0.24 -2.64
CA LEU A 108 11.21 0.63 -3.60
C LEU A 108 11.98 -0.60 -4.07
N VAL A 109 12.44 -1.43 -3.13
CA VAL A 109 13.12 -2.69 -3.46
C VAL A 109 12.17 -3.62 -4.22
N LEU A 110 10.89 -3.72 -3.81
CA LEU A 110 9.89 -4.52 -4.52
C LEU A 110 9.68 -4.04 -5.95
N THR A 111 9.61 -2.73 -6.17
CA THR A 111 9.52 -2.11 -7.50
C THR A 111 10.69 -2.56 -8.37
N ILE A 112 11.92 -2.45 -7.85
CA ILE A 112 13.14 -2.85 -8.55
C ILE A 112 13.14 -4.34 -8.86
N VAL A 113 12.77 -5.19 -7.89
CA VAL A 113 12.68 -6.64 -8.06
C VAL A 113 11.68 -6.98 -9.16
N ILE A 114 10.48 -6.38 -9.16
CA ILE A 114 9.48 -6.67 -10.19
C ILE A 114 9.96 -6.22 -11.58
N ALA A 115 10.51 -5.00 -11.68
CA ALA A 115 10.97 -4.43 -12.93
C ALA A 115 12.12 -5.22 -13.56
N ARG A 116 13.00 -5.82 -12.73
CA ARG A 116 14.17 -6.60 -13.18
C ARG A 116 13.86 -8.08 -13.43
N THR A 117 12.97 -8.68 -12.64
CA THR A 117 12.75 -10.14 -12.67
C THR A 117 11.69 -10.57 -13.69
N PHE A 118 10.61 -9.81 -13.85
CA PHE A 118 9.51 -10.21 -14.73
C PHE A 118 9.72 -9.70 -16.16
N ARG A 119 9.03 -10.27 -17.16
CA ARG A 119 9.09 -9.82 -18.57
C ARG A 119 7.75 -9.24 -19.04
N ASP A 120 7.85 -8.41 -20.07
CA ASP A 120 6.72 -7.83 -20.82
C ASP A 120 5.67 -7.18 -19.92
N ARG A 121 4.40 -7.51 -20.14
CA ARG A 121 3.24 -7.00 -19.38
C ARG A 121 3.34 -7.17 -17.86
N HIS A 122 4.14 -8.10 -17.35
CA HIS A 122 4.30 -8.30 -15.91
C HIS A 122 5.31 -7.33 -15.29
N LYS A 123 6.21 -6.72 -16.09
CA LYS A 123 7.06 -5.61 -15.60
C LYS A 123 6.25 -4.39 -15.21
N ALA A 124 5.14 -4.14 -15.92
CA ALA A 124 4.24 -3.04 -15.60
C ALA A 124 3.61 -3.18 -14.20
N LEU A 125 3.60 -4.37 -13.60
CA LEU A 125 3.16 -4.56 -12.21
C LEU A 125 4.09 -3.88 -11.19
N ALA A 126 5.30 -3.47 -11.59
CA ALA A 126 6.17 -2.62 -10.76
C ALA A 126 5.57 -1.22 -10.54
N LEU A 127 4.63 -0.78 -11.38
CA LEU A 127 3.91 0.48 -11.18
C LEU A 127 3.01 0.45 -9.96
N ILE A 128 2.62 -0.73 -9.46
CA ILE A 128 1.78 -0.85 -8.25
C ILE A 128 2.54 -0.40 -6.99
N PRO A 129 3.70 -0.99 -6.63
CA PRO A 129 4.48 -0.49 -5.50
C PRO A 129 5.02 0.93 -5.73
N ALA A 130 5.44 1.29 -6.94
CA ALA A 130 5.88 2.65 -7.24
C ALA A 130 4.77 3.70 -7.09
N GLY A 131 3.58 3.40 -7.59
CA GLY A 131 2.39 4.25 -7.44
C GLY A 131 1.93 4.33 -6.00
N THR A 132 2.10 3.27 -5.21
CA THR A 132 1.82 3.31 -3.76
C THR A 132 2.78 4.26 -3.05
N ILE A 133 4.09 4.24 -3.36
CA ILE A 133 5.04 5.23 -2.83
C ILE A 133 4.60 6.65 -3.20
N ALA A 134 4.33 6.90 -4.48
CA ALA A 134 3.90 8.21 -4.96
C ALA A 134 2.61 8.67 -4.26
N GLY A 135 1.65 7.77 -4.06
CA GLY A 135 0.39 8.04 -3.37
C GLY A 135 0.58 8.39 -1.89
N ILE A 136 1.54 7.78 -1.20
CA ILE A 136 1.88 8.11 0.19
C ILE A 136 2.66 9.42 0.28
N VAL A 137 3.69 9.62 -0.55
CA VAL A 137 4.51 10.84 -0.52
C VAL A 137 3.69 12.08 -0.90
N LEU A 138 2.82 11.96 -1.91
CA LEU A 138 1.96 13.04 -2.37
C LEU A 138 0.61 13.04 -1.66
N PHE A 139 0.51 12.43 -0.47
CA PHE A 139 -0.81 12.08 0.08
C PHE A 139 -1.74 13.29 0.17
N VAL A 140 -1.25 14.40 0.70
CA VAL A 140 -1.98 15.67 0.83
C VAL A 140 -2.42 16.24 -0.54
N ALA A 141 -1.52 16.27 -1.53
CA ALA A 141 -1.78 16.95 -2.80
C ALA A 141 -2.58 16.13 -3.82
N ALA A 142 -2.27 14.84 -3.95
CA ALA A 142 -2.84 13.97 -4.98
C ALA A 142 -2.90 12.49 -4.57
N GLY A 143 -2.72 12.19 -3.27
CA GLY A 143 -2.62 10.83 -2.75
C GLY A 143 -3.78 9.95 -3.10
N GLY A 144 -5.00 10.42 -2.80
CA GLY A 144 -6.24 9.69 -3.08
C GLY A 144 -6.34 9.23 -4.55
N PRO A 145 -6.30 10.15 -5.53
CA PRO A 145 -6.35 9.80 -6.94
C PRO A 145 -5.24 8.84 -7.38
N VAL A 146 -4.00 9.03 -6.89
CA VAL A 146 -2.87 8.15 -7.21
C VAL A 146 -3.10 6.75 -6.64
N MET A 147 -3.56 6.64 -5.39
CA MET A 147 -3.89 5.37 -4.74
C MET A 147 -5.05 4.67 -5.47
N LEU A 148 -6.08 5.40 -5.88
CA LEU A 148 -7.19 4.86 -6.66
C LEU A 148 -6.71 4.23 -7.98
N ALA A 149 -5.99 5.01 -8.79
CA ALA A 149 -5.49 4.54 -10.08
C ALA A 149 -4.56 3.32 -9.92
N THR A 150 -3.66 3.38 -8.95
CA THR A 150 -2.71 2.31 -8.63
C THR A 150 -3.45 1.02 -8.26
N TRP A 151 -4.36 1.08 -7.30
CA TRP A 151 -4.99 -0.13 -6.76
C TRP A 151 -6.14 -0.66 -7.63
N LEU A 152 -6.78 0.17 -8.44
CA LEU A 152 -7.63 -0.29 -9.55
C LEU A 152 -6.80 -1.01 -10.63
N GLY A 153 -5.58 -0.52 -10.94
CA GLY A 153 -4.63 -1.22 -11.80
C GLY A 153 -4.26 -2.61 -11.25
N ALA A 154 -4.01 -2.71 -9.95
CA ALA A 154 -3.78 -4.00 -9.28
C ALA A 154 -5.02 -4.91 -9.36
N ALA A 155 -6.23 -4.37 -9.16
CA ALA A 155 -7.48 -5.12 -9.27
C ALA A 155 -7.68 -5.68 -10.68
N ALA A 156 -7.48 -4.85 -11.71
CA ALA A 156 -7.56 -5.26 -13.11
C ALA A 156 -6.53 -6.35 -13.43
N ALA A 157 -5.28 -6.18 -13.00
CA ALA A 157 -4.24 -7.21 -13.14
C ALA A 157 -4.65 -8.54 -12.49
N ALA A 158 -5.21 -8.49 -11.28
CA ALA A 158 -5.68 -9.67 -10.57
C ALA A 158 -6.80 -10.42 -11.32
N VAL A 159 -7.72 -9.70 -11.97
CA VAL A 159 -8.75 -10.31 -12.84
C VAL A 159 -8.10 -10.98 -14.04
N LEU A 160 -7.24 -10.27 -14.76
CA LEU A 160 -6.59 -10.76 -15.99
C LEU A 160 -5.65 -11.96 -15.75
N MET A 161 -5.10 -12.08 -14.55
CA MET A 161 -4.22 -13.19 -14.15
C MET A 161 -4.99 -14.40 -13.60
N SER A 162 -6.25 -14.25 -13.18
CA SER A 162 -7.03 -15.35 -12.57
C SER A 162 -7.40 -16.47 -13.54
N GLY A 163 -7.23 -16.27 -14.86
CA GLY A 163 -7.53 -17.26 -15.91
C GLY A 163 -6.31 -17.81 -16.66
N ARG A 164 -5.08 -17.57 -16.18
CA ARG A 164 -3.84 -17.98 -16.88
C ARG A 164 -3.02 -18.94 -16.02
N THR A 165 -2.38 -19.91 -16.68
CA THR A 165 -1.40 -20.83 -16.06
C THR A 165 -0.27 -20.05 -15.36
N PRO A 166 0.34 -20.63 -14.30
CA PRO A 166 1.37 -19.96 -13.51
C PRO A 166 2.49 -19.40 -14.38
N ILE A 167 2.94 -18.18 -14.09
CA ILE A 167 4.05 -17.52 -14.79
C ILE A 167 5.28 -18.44 -14.67
N PRO A 168 5.85 -18.93 -15.78
CA PRO A 168 7.11 -19.67 -15.72
C PRO A 168 8.18 -18.73 -15.19
N ALA A 169 8.77 -19.07 -14.04
CA ALA A 169 10.01 -18.44 -13.63
C ALA A 169 11.06 -18.76 -14.69
N THR A 170 11.87 -17.77 -15.07
CA THR A 170 13.02 -17.99 -15.94
C THR A 170 13.86 -19.14 -15.37
N PRO A 171 14.26 -20.16 -16.15
CA PRO A 171 15.26 -21.11 -15.71
C PRO A 171 16.50 -20.32 -15.28
N ALA A 172 17.08 -20.66 -14.13
CA ALA A 172 18.35 -20.10 -13.72
C ALA A 172 19.37 -20.39 -14.83
N THR A 173 19.85 -19.35 -15.52
CA THR A 173 21.07 -19.46 -16.30
C THR A 173 22.19 -19.76 -15.33
N ARG A 174 22.82 -20.92 -15.52
CA ARG A 174 23.93 -21.45 -14.72
C ARG A 174 25.06 -20.44 -14.57
#